data_AF-A0AAE0QPP3-F1
#
_entry.id   AF-A0AAE0QPP3-F1
#
_cell.length_a   1.000
_cell.length_b   1.000
_cell.length_c   1.000
_cell.angle_alpha   90.00
_cell.angle_beta   90.00
_cell.angle_gamma   90.00
#
_symmetry.space_group_name_H-M   'P 1'
#
loop_
_entity.id
_entity.type
_entity.pdbx_description
1 polymer ?
#
loop_
_entity_poly.entity_id
_entity_poly.type
_entity_poly.pdbx_seq_one_letter_code
_entity_poly.pdbx_strand_id
1 'polypeptide(L)'
;MYTRKVLAKSRKTRPLALVAYKTACERIFQVWFLVSAGGTYWYLFGKPSPFSLESVRPPGPLELDREKGSKILKQGECMRILYLFRLQEREISLENLDAIVIGSGMTAAATLAKESAGVPPKQSSSVINFCCCTTTSVERVTVKKDQEDVEVQAPVIISNCGVFNTFQKLLPAHIQTKPEIQKRVNMMRPGRGCLLVFSGFDATQEELGINSTNTWLFNSNDMDAMLVLKQKNKLVFQEVCTPLSNAYYLGSHLGSMCSAEQNLERFQAEAIARNCCDTPVKNLFLSGQDVFSSGIAGALHGGLLCASTVLKHIVYIDLLMLKKKLKRKKASGADEQVKKRL
;
A
#
# COMPACT_ATOMS: atom_id res chain seq x y z
N MET A 1 72.32 38.33 -15.25
CA MET A 1 72.62 36.92 -15.55
C MET A 1 72.70 36.24 -14.18
N TYR A 2 71.64 35.71 -13.55
CA TYR A 2 71.23 34.30 -13.69
C TYR A 2 69.98 33.97 -12.83
N THR A 3 68.78 34.52 -13.07
CA THR A 3 67.55 34.06 -12.37
C THR A 3 66.27 34.22 -13.21
N ARG A 4 66.36 34.00 -14.53
CA ARG A 4 65.19 34.00 -15.45
C ARG A 4 64.75 32.62 -15.94
N LYS A 5 65.29 31.51 -15.40
CA LYS A 5 65.10 30.17 -16.00
C LYS A 5 64.23 29.15 -15.24
N VAL A 6 63.65 29.45 -14.08
CA VAL A 6 62.88 28.41 -13.33
C VAL A 6 61.36 28.63 -13.27
N LEU A 7 60.85 29.84 -13.54
CA LEU A 7 59.40 30.12 -13.46
C LEU A 7 58.64 30.02 -14.80
N ALA A 8 59.30 29.58 -15.87
CA ALA A 8 58.69 29.47 -17.21
C ALA A 8 57.89 28.17 -17.45
N LYS A 9 57.78 27.26 -16.47
CA LYS A 9 57.17 25.92 -16.70
C LYS A 9 55.80 25.69 -16.03
N SER A 10 55.15 26.69 -15.44
CA SER A 10 53.84 26.51 -14.77
C SER A 10 52.69 27.41 -15.28
N ARG A 11 52.88 28.15 -16.37
CA ARG A 11 51.88 29.14 -16.88
C ARG A 11 51.02 28.67 -18.06
N LYS A 12 50.82 27.36 -18.26
CA LYS A 12 49.98 26.83 -19.35
C LYS A 12 49.09 25.68 -18.91
N THR A 13 48.06 25.92 -18.08
CA THR A 13 46.86 25.04 -17.96
C THR A 13 45.78 25.63 -17.03
N ARG A 14 45.30 26.86 -17.25
CA ARG A 14 44.01 27.30 -16.64
C ARG A 14 43.26 28.27 -17.56
N PRO A 15 42.35 27.76 -18.42
CA PRO A 15 41.07 28.47 -18.59
C PRO A 15 39.82 27.55 -18.68
N LEU A 16 39.96 26.24 -18.88
CA LEU A 16 38.81 25.35 -19.16
C LEU A 16 37.94 25.03 -17.94
N ALA A 17 38.54 24.83 -16.76
CA ALA A 17 37.80 24.44 -15.55
C ALA A 17 36.90 25.56 -14.99
N LEU A 18 37.33 26.82 -15.11
CA LEU A 18 36.60 27.98 -14.61
C LEU A 18 35.40 28.35 -15.50
N VAL A 19 35.57 28.19 -16.83
CA VAL A 19 34.46 28.34 -17.79
C VAL A 19 33.43 27.23 -17.58
N ALA A 20 33.87 25.97 -17.44
CA ALA A 20 32.98 24.84 -17.19
C ALA A 20 32.21 24.96 -15.86
N TYR A 21 32.85 25.46 -14.79
CA TYR A 21 32.19 25.70 -13.51
C TYR A 21 31.10 26.77 -13.61
N LYS A 22 31.38 27.87 -14.34
CA LYS A 22 30.41 28.94 -14.57
C LYS A 22 29.20 28.46 -15.38
N THR A 23 29.43 27.66 -16.43
CA THR A 23 28.33 27.09 -17.23
C THR A 23 27.52 26.05 -16.44
N ALA A 24 28.17 25.28 -15.56
CA ALA A 24 27.49 24.32 -14.69
C ALA A 24 26.59 25.02 -13.66
N CYS A 25 27.08 26.08 -13.00
CA CYS A 25 26.29 26.87 -12.06
C CYS A 25 25.09 27.56 -12.72
N GLU A 26 25.25 28.12 -13.93
CA GLU A 26 24.13 28.72 -14.68
C GLU A 26 23.06 27.69 -15.03
N ARG A 27 23.45 26.48 -15.44
CA ARG A 27 22.50 25.40 -15.73
C ARG A 27 21.79 24.89 -14.48
N ILE A 28 22.50 24.78 -13.35
CA ILE A 28 21.90 24.41 -12.06
C ILE A 28 20.88 25.45 -11.63
N PHE A 29 21.20 26.74 -11.77
CA PHE A 29 20.29 27.83 -11.43
C PHE A 29 19.04 27.84 -12.34
N GLN A 30 19.22 27.64 -13.65
CA GLN A 30 18.10 27.56 -14.59
C GLN A 30 17.18 26.37 -14.30
N VAL A 31 17.74 25.20 -13.96
CA VAL A 31 16.95 24.03 -13.58
C VAL A 31 16.20 24.27 -12.27
N TRP A 32 16.84 24.86 -11.27
CA TRP A 32 16.21 25.21 -10.01
C TRP A 32 15.07 26.23 -10.18
N PHE A 33 15.28 27.25 -11.03
CA PHE A 33 14.28 28.26 -11.35
C PHE A 33 13.07 27.65 -12.08
N LEU A 34 13.29 26.78 -13.07
CA LEU A 34 12.21 26.11 -13.80
C LEU A 34 11.41 25.13 -12.91
N VAL A 35 12.09 24.40 -12.01
CA VAL A 35 11.43 23.51 -11.05
C VAL A 35 10.60 24.32 -10.04
N SER A 36 11.14 25.43 -9.54
CA SER A 36 10.45 26.30 -8.59
C SER A 36 9.26 27.00 -9.24
N ALA A 37 9.42 27.57 -10.43
CA ALA A 37 8.33 28.21 -11.18
C ALA A 37 7.23 27.20 -11.56
N GLY A 38 7.60 25.98 -11.96
CA GLY A 38 6.64 24.91 -12.24
C GLY A 38 5.89 24.44 -10.99
N GLY A 39 6.59 24.35 -9.85
CA GLY A 39 5.98 24.04 -8.55
C GLY A 39 4.98 25.11 -8.11
N THR A 40 5.35 26.39 -8.22
CA THR A 40 4.48 27.52 -7.88
C THR A 40 3.28 27.62 -8.82
N TYR A 41 3.46 27.39 -10.13
CA TYR A 41 2.36 27.36 -11.09
C TYR A 41 1.37 26.21 -10.79
N TRP A 42 1.88 25.02 -10.46
CA TRP A 42 1.02 23.89 -10.10
C TRP A 42 0.30 24.11 -8.76
N TYR A 43 0.95 24.78 -7.82
CA TYR A 43 0.35 25.16 -6.53
C TYR A 43 -0.75 26.21 -6.68
N LEU A 44 -0.55 27.23 -7.53
CA LEU A 44 -1.49 28.34 -7.70
C LEU A 44 -2.61 28.06 -8.71
N PHE A 45 -2.35 27.26 -9.75
CA PHE A 45 -3.27 27.09 -10.89
C PHE A 45 -3.49 25.62 -11.30
N GLY A 46 -2.91 24.66 -10.59
CA GLY A 46 -3.16 23.24 -10.81
C GLY A 46 -4.61 22.87 -10.46
N LYS A 47 -5.14 21.83 -11.11
CA LYS A 47 -6.47 21.31 -10.76
C LYS A 47 -6.49 20.96 -9.26
N PRO A 48 -7.52 21.40 -8.52
CA PRO A 48 -7.63 21.09 -7.11
C PRO A 48 -7.64 19.56 -6.95
N SER A 49 -6.92 19.09 -5.93
CA SER A 49 -6.82 17.66 -5.61
C SER A 49 -8.23 17.05 -5.58
N PRO A 50 -8.48 15.83 -6.12
CA PRO A 50 -9.78 15.18 -5.94
C PRO A 50 -10.15 14.99 -4.45
N PHE A 51 -9.18 15.11 -3.54
CA PHE A 51 -9.36 15.14 -2.09
C PHE A 51 -9.68 16.54 -1.50
N SER A 52 -9.77 17.57 -2.34
CA SER A 52 -10.18 18.93 -1.94
C SER A 52 -11.66 19.20 -2.16
N LEU A 53 -12.38 18.25 -2.76
CA LEU A 53 -13.83 18.20 -2.68
C LEU A 53 -14.22 17.73 -1.27
N GLU A 54 -15.08 18.49 -0.60
CA GLU A 54 -15.67 18.06 0.67
C GLU A 54 -16.32 16.69 0.48
N SER A 55 -15.73 15.66 1.08
CA SER A 55 -16.33 14.30 1.15
C SER A 55 -17.41 14.23 2.23
N VAL A 56 -17.97 15.38 2.60
CA VAL A 56 -18.87 15.56 3.72
C VAL A 56 -20.28 15.35 3.19
N ARG A 57 -20.93 14.29 3.66
CA ARG A 57 -22.36 14.09 3.45
C ARG A 57 -23.09 15.27 4.13
N PRO A 58 -24.07 15.93 3.49
CA PRO A 58 -24.80 17.01 4.12
C PRO A 58 -25.36 16.54 5.48
N PRO A 59 -25.33 17.40 6.52
CA PRO A 59 -25.68 17.01 7.88
C PRO A 59 -27.10 16.45 7.91
N GLY A 60 -27.20 15.16 8.24
CA GLY A 60 -28.46 14.47 8.48
C GLY A 60 -28.75 14.39 9.98
N PRO A 61 -29.99 14.09 10.38
CA PRO A 61 -30.32 13.84 11.78
C PRO A 61 -29.45 12.70 12.35
N LEU A 62 -29.02 12.84 13.61
CA LEU A 62 -28.23 11.82 14.31
C LEU A 62 -29.00 10.49 14.33
N GLU A 63 -28.53 9.52 13.56
CA GLU A 63 -29.18 8.21 13.45
C GLU A 63 -28.40 7.16 14.26
N LEU A 64 -28.88 6.89 15.48
CA LEU A 64 -28.29 5.92 16.42
C LEU A 64 -28.82 4.49 16.23
N ASP A 65 -29.71 4.28 15.26
CA ASP A 65 -30.34 2.99 14.99
C ASP A 65 -29.32 2.01 14.38
N ARG A 66 -28.91 1.04 15.19
CA ARG A 66 -27.93 0.00 14.82
C ARG A 66 -28.42 -0.89 13.68
N GLU A 67 -29.72 -1.11 13.51
CA GLU A 67 -30.25 -1.96 12.44
C GLU A 67 -30.16 -1.28 11.08
N LYS A 68 -30.46 0.03 11.01
CA LYS A 68 -30.29 0.83 9.79
C LYS A 68 -28.83 0.95 9.39
N GLY A 69 -27.93 1.22 10.35
CA GLY A 69 -26.47 1.22 10.09
C GLY A 69 -25.96 -0.14 9.60
N SER A 70 -26.44 -1.23 10.21
CA SER A 70 -26.08 -2.59 9.81
C SER A 70 -26.58 -2.94 8.40
N LYS A 71 -27.72 -2.42 7.95
CA LYS A 71 -28.22 -2.62 6.57
C LYS A 71 -27.31 -1.96 5.53
N ILE A 72 -26.80 -0.75 5.82
CA ILE A 72 -25.84 -0.05 4.95
C ILE A 72 -24.50 -0.79 4.91
N LEU A 73 -24.02 -1.25 6.07
CA LEU A 73 -22.78 -2.04 6.18
C LEU A 73 -22.91 -3.42 5.53
N LYS A 74 -24.10 -4.05 5.55
CA LYS A 74 -24.35 -5.31 4.83
C LYS A 74 -24.39 -5.15 3.31
N GLN A 75 -24.76 -3.96 2.81
CA GLN A 75 -24.67 -3.64 1.37
C GLN A 75 -23.22 -3.47 0.91
N GLY A 76 -22.31 -3.07 1.81
CA GLY A 76 -20.87 -3.17 1.61
C GLY A 76 -20.33 -4.46 2.20
N GLU A 77 -20.57 -5.60 1.56
CA GLU A 77 -20.10 -6.91 2.03
C GLU A 77 -18.67 -6.85 2.62
N CYS A 78 -18.49 -7.37 3.85
CA CYS A 78 -17.19 -7.48 4.54
C CYS A 78 -16.13 -8.07 3.61
N MET A 79 -15.31 -7.20 3.01
CA MET A 79 -14.49 -7.57 1.87
C MET A 79 -13.18 -8.22 2.32
N ARG A 80 -13.20 -9.54 2.54
CA ARG A 80 -12.02 -10.39 2.30
C ARG A 80 -11.88 -10.57 0.79
N ILE A 81 -11.21 -9.63 0.15
CA ILE A 81 -11.14 -9.58 -1.31
C ILE A 81 -10.21 -10.68 -1.83
N LEU A 82 -10.75 -11.54 -2.68
CA LEU A 82 -9.97 -12.47 -3.50
C LEU A 82 -9.85 -11.89 -4.91
N TYR A 83 -8.63 -11.82 -5.43
CA TYR A 83 -8.34 -11.49 -6.82
C TYR A 83 -7.83 -12.73 -7.56
N LEU A 84 -8.52 -13.11 -8.64
CA LEU A 84 -8.19 -14.27 -9.46
C LEU A 84 -7.55 -13.83 -10.79
N PHE A 85 -6.50 -14.53 -11.24
CA PHE A 85 -5.72 -14.20 -12.45
C PHE A 85 -5.48 -15.40 -13.38
N ARG A 86 -5.67 -15.18 -14.68
CA ARG A 86 -5.30 -16.09 -15.79
C ARG A 86 -4.58 -15.33 -16.89
N LEU A 87 -3.46 -15.86 -17.41
CA LEU A 87 -2.45 -15.20 -18.23
C LEU A 87 -2.77 -15.16 -19.73
N GLN A 88 -3.84 -15.79 -20.22
CA GLN A 88 -4.06 -15.93 -21.67
C GLN A 88 -5.52 -15.85 -22.18
N GLU A 89 -6.55 -15.76 -21.32
CA GLU A 89 -7.95 -15.81 -21.76
C GLU A 89 -8.78 -14.60 -21.26
N ARG A 90 -9.71 -14.12 -22.10
CA ARG A 90 -10.59 -12.96 -21.80
C ARG A 90 -11.73 -13.28 -20.83
N GLU A 91 -11.96 -14.56 -20.54
CA GLU A 91 -12.98 -15.04 -19.60
C GLU A 91 -12.29 -15.85 -18.50
N ILE A 92 -12.40 -15.40 -17.24
CA ILE A 92 -11.77 -16.09 -16.10
C ILE A 92 -12.72 -17.20 -15.64
N SER A 93 -12.49 -18.42 -16.13
CA SER A 93 -12.99 -19.65 -15.48
C SER A 93 -12.20 -19.91 -14.19
N LEU A 94 -12.83 -20.60 -13.22
CA LEU A 94 -12.15 -21.03 -11.98
C LEU A 94 -11.17 -22.18 -12.22
N GLU A 95 -11.14 -22.71 -13.44
CA GLU A 95 -10.29 -23.80 -13.88
C GLU A 95 -9.02 -23.22 -14.50
N ASN A 96 -7.85 -23.64 -13.99
CA ASN A 96 -6.51 -23.28 -14.51
C ASN A 96 -6.12 -21.79 -14.37
N LEU A 97 -6.17 -21.26 -13.14
CA LEU A 97 -5.61 -19.93 -12.84
C LEU A 97 -4.08 -20.00 -12.73
N ASP A 98 -3.42 -18.88 -13.05
CA ASP A 98 -1.96 -18.75 -12.93
C ASP A 98 -1.54 -18.17 -11.58
N ALA A 99 -2.36 -17.29 -11.02
CA ALA A 99 -2.12 -16.73 -9.71
C ALA A 99 -3.43 -16.39 -8.98
N ILE A 100 -3.40 -16.52 -7.66
CA ILE A 100 -4.45 -16.06 -6.75
C ILE A 100 -3.83 -15.05 -5.80
N VAL A 101 -4.42 -13.87 -5.69
CA VAL A 101 -4.01 -12.84 -4.71
C VAL A 101 -5.12 -12.65 -3.69
N ILE A 102 -4.80 -12.72 -2.40
CA ILE A 102 -5.78 -12.70 -1.32
C ILE A 102 -5.54 -11.49 -0.42
N GLY A 103 -6.62 -10.80 -0.03
CA GLY A 103 -6.60 -9.62 0.82
C GLY A 103 -6.54 -8.32 0.01
N SER A 104 -6.19 -7.21 0.65
CA SER A 104 -6.17 -5.86 0.04
C SER A 104 -5.02 -5.64 -0.96
N GLY A 105 -4.45 -6.71 -1.52
CA GLY A 105 -3.20 -6.75 -2.31
C GLY A 105 -3.30 -6.17 -3.72
N MET A 106 -4.06 -5.09 -3.90
CA MET A 106 -4.32 -4.45 -5.20
C MET A 106 -3.06 -4.17 -6.00
N THR A 107 -1.93 -3.84 -5.35
CA THR A 107 -0.69 -3.53 -6.06
C THR A 107 -0.03 -4.74 -6.71
N ALA A 108 0.10 -5.86 -5.98
CA ALA A 108 0.64 -7.10 -6.55
C ALA A 108 -0.28 -7.61 -7.66
N ALA A 109 -1.58 -7.64 -7.37
CA ALA A 109 -2.64 -7.97 -8.29
C ALA A 109 -2.57 -7.14 -9.60
N ALA A 110 -2.56 -5.81 -9.50
CA ALA A 110 -2.54 -4.91 -10.67
C ALA A 110 -1.24 -5.01 -11.47
N THR A 111 -0.12 -5.31 -10.81
CA THR A 111 1.18 -5.44 -11.48
C THR A 111 1.25 -6.74 -12.29
N LEU A 112 0.80 -7.86 -11.70
CA LEU A 112 0.70 -9.14 -12.40
C LEU A 112 -0.31 -9.06 -13.56
N ALA A 113 -1.46 -8.40 -13.35
CA ALA A 113 -2.47 -8.16 -14.39
C ALA A 113 -1.93 -7.42 -15.62
N LYS A 114 -0.98 -6.51 -15.38
CA LYS A 114 -0.41 -5.66 -16.42
C LYS A 114 0.62 -6.39 -17.27
N GLU A 115 1.37 -7.30 -16.67
CA GLU A 115 2.24 -8.24 -17.39
C GLU A 115 1.41 -9.28 -18.16
N SER A 116 0.23 -9.64 -17.66
CA SER A 116 -0.64 -10.69 -18.20
C SER A 116 -1.55 -10.30 -19.37
N ALA A 117 -1.11 -9.43 -20.27
CA ALA A 117 -1.87 -9.01 -21.46
C ALA A 117 -3.26 -8.37 -21.20
N GLY A 118 -3.49 -7.78 -20.01
CA GLY A 118 -4.60 -6.83 -19.80
C GLY A 118 -5.93 -7.41 -19.32
N VAL A 119 -5.94 -8.61 -18.73
CA VAL A 119 -7.13 -9.15 -18.05
C VAL A 119 -7.32 -8.46 -16.69
N PRO A 120 -8.45 -7.76 -16.44
CA PRO A 120 -8.69 -7.13 -15.16
C PRO A 120 -8.93 -8.17 -14.06
N PRO A 121 -8.45 -7.94 -12.82
CA PRO A 121 -8.70 -8.84 -11.71
C PRO A 121 -10.20 -9.03 -11.49
N LYS A 122 -10.66 -10.30 -11.41
CA LYS A 122 -12.02 -10.59 -10.98
C LYS A 122 -12.04 -10.71 -9.46
N GLN A 123 -12.88 -9.89 -8.83
CA GLN A 123 -13.12 -9.91 -7.41
C GLN A 123 -14.12 -11.03 -7.08
N SER A 124 -13.78 -11.86 -6.09
CA SER A 124 -14.70 -12.86 -5.54
C SER A 124 -14.45 -13.07 -4.05
N SER A 125 -15.22 -13.98 -3.47
CA SER A 125 -15.67 -14.10 -2.09
C SER A 125 -14.60 -14.31 -1.02
N SER A 126 -15.06 -14.45 0.23
CA SER A 126 -14.23 -14.66 1.42
C SER A 126 -13.40 -15.95 1.36
N VAL A 127 -12.09 -15.84 1.54
CA VAL A 127 -11.20 -16.99 1.72
C VAL A 127 -11.38 -17.60 3.12
N ILE A 128 -11.53 -18.92 3.14
CA ILE A 128 -11.64 -19.73 4.35
C ILE A 128 -10.26 -20.27 4.73
N ASN A 129 -9.63 -21.06 3.85
CA ASN A 129 -8.39 -21.80 4.15
C ASN A 129 -7.50 -21.99 2.91
N PHE A 130 -6.22 -22.30 3.15
CA PHE A 130 -5.30 -22.84 2.15
C PHE A 130 -5.35 -24.36 2.13
N CYS A 131 -5.37 -24.94 0.94
CA CYS A 131 -5.28 -26.37 0.71
C CYS A 131 -3.91 -26.72 0.10
N CYS A 132 -3.33 -27.80 0.61
CA CYS A 132 -1.99 -28.25 0.23
C CYS A 132 -2.06 -29.51 -0.64
N CYS A 133 -1.17 -29.62 -1.62
CA CYS A 133 -0.97 -30.86 -2.38
C CYS A 133 0.14 -31.72 -1.78
N THR A 134 1.11 -31.10 -1.09
CA THR A 134 2.19 -31.79 -0.37
C THR A 134 2.33 -31.21 1.03
N THR A 135 3.14 -31.84 1.88
CA THR A 135 3.44 -31.33 3.23
C THR A 135 4.08 -29.94 3.23
N THR A 136 4.54 -29.43 2.08
CA THR A 136 5.30 -28.17 1.93
C THR A 136 4.77 -27.22 0.86
N SER A 137 3.74 -27.58 0.09
CA SER A 137 3.22 -26.76 -1.03
C SER A 137 1.73 -26.44 -0.87
N VAL A 138 1.39 -25.19 -1.15
CA VAL A 138 0.00 -24.70 -1.22
C VAL A 138 -0.33 -24.44 -2.68
N GLU A 139 -1.36 -25.10 -3.20
CA GLU A 139 -1.76 -25.01 -4.62
C GLU A 139 -3.25 -24.74 -4.79
N ARG A 140 -4.01 -24.75 -3.68
CA ARG A 140 -5.45 -24.52 -3.67
C ARG A 140 -5.84 -23.57 -2.55
N VAL A 141 -6.94 -22.86 -2.77
CA VAL A 141 -7.58 -21.98 -1.81
C VAL A 141 -9.06 -22.35 -1.73
N THR A 142 -9.58 -22.52 -0.52
CA THR A 142 -11.01 -22.73 -0.30
C THR A 142 -11.69 -21.39 -0.07
N VAL A 143 -12.71 -21.09 -0.88
CA VAL A 143 -13.45 -19.84 -0.87
C VAL A 143 -14.91 -20.13 -0.57
N LYS A 144 -15.58 -19.26 0.20
CA LYS A 144 -17.00 -19.39 0.48
C LYS A 144 -17.80 -18.67 -0.58
N LYS A 145 -18.50 -19.38 -1.46
CA LYS A 145 -19.37 -18.79 -2.47
C LYS A 145 -20.80 -19.27 -2.23
N ASP A 146 -21.74 -18.34 -2.00
CA ASP A 146 -23.15 -18.65 -1.80
C ASP A 146 -23.42 -19.71 -0.70
N GLN A 147 -22.62 -19.64 0.38
CA GLN A 147 -22.58 -20.60 1.51
C GLN A 147 -21.96 -21.98 1.22
N GLU A 148 -21.53 -22.24 -0.01
CA GLU A 148 -20.78 -23.44 -0.37
C GLU A 148 -19.27 -23.19 -0.36
N ASP A 149 -18.53 -24.23 -0.01
CA ASP A 149 -17.08 -24.22 -0.04
C ASP A 149 -16.60 -24.64 -1.43
N VAL A 150 -15.96 -23.73 -2.14
CA VAL A 150 -15.42 -23.96 -3.48
C VAL A 150 -13.89 -23.96 -3.41
N GLU A 151 -13.26 -25.01 -3.93
CA GLU A 151 -11.80 -25.04 -4.06
C GLU A 151 -11.36 -24.43 -5.39
N VAL A 152 -10.39 -23.52 -5.33
CA VAL A 152 -9.80 -22.86 -6.48
C VAL A 152 -8.32 -23.17 -6.52
N GLN A 153 -7.83 -23.66 -7.67
CA GLN A 153 -6.43 -24.06 -7.85
C GLN A 153 -5.62 -22.99 -8.58
N ALA A 154 -4.40 -22.73 -8.10
CA ALA A 154 -3.41 -21.92 -8.80
C ALA A 154 -1.97 -22.32 -8.42
N PRO A 155 -1.02 -22.25 -9.36
CA PRO A 155 0.39 -22.56 -9.10
C PRO A 155 1.09 -21.47 -8.28
N VAL A 156 0.53 -20.26 -8.22
CA VAL A 156 1.04 -19.13 -7.42
C VAL A 156 -0.07 -18.58 -6.53
N ILE A 157 0.18 -18.53 -5.22
CA ILE A 157 -0.75 -17.98 -4.23
C ILE A 157 -0.04 -16.86 -3.48
N ILE A 158 -0.61 -15.65 -3.53
CA ILE A 158 -0.07 -14.45 -2.90
C ILE A 158 -1.02 -14.03 -1.78
N SER A 159 -0.54 -14.07 -0.53
CA SER A 159 -1.29 -13.61 0.63
C SER A 159 -0.89 -12.20 1.02
N ASN A 160 -1.86 -11.30 1.00
CA ASN A 160 -1.83 -10.00 1.66
C ASN A 160 -2.84 -9.95 2.84
N CYS A 161 -3.05 -11.10 3.52
CA CYS A 161 -3.93 -11.17 4.69
C CYS A 161 -3.23 -10.79 6.01
N GLY A 162 -1.95 -10.42 5.93
CA GLY A 162 -1.08 -10.27 7.09
C GLY A 162 -0.45 -11.60 7.52
N VAL A 163 0.72 -11.51 8.13
CA VAL A 163 1.60 -12.64 8.41
C VAL A 163 1.01 -13.62 9.42
N PHE A 164 0.38 -13.11 10.49
CA PHE A 164 -0.26 -13.93 11.51
C PHE A 164 -1.47 -14.67 10.97
N ASN A 165 -2.35 -13.99 10.24
CA ASN A 165 -3.49 -14.66 9.61
C ASN A 165 -3.04 -15.71 8.60
N THR A 166 -2.03 -15.40 7.78
CA THR A 166 -1.51 -16.34 6.78
C THR A 166 -0.97 -17.60 7.43
N PHE A 167 -0.06 -17.47 8.40
CA PHE A 167 0.66 -18.63 8.96
C PHE A 167 -0.05 -19.31 10.13
N GLN A 168 -0.93 -18.63 10.87
CA GLN A 168 -1.59 -19.19 12.06
C GLN A 168 -3.07 -19.50 11.86
N LYS A 169 -3.71 -19.00 10.78
CA LYS A 169 -5.14 -19.26 10.52
C LYS A 169 -5.38 -19.96 9.20
N LEU A 170 -4.82 -19.44 8.12
CA LEU A 170 -5.16 -19.90 6.77
C LEU A 170 -4.41 -21.17 6.36
N LEU A 171 -3.17 -21.36 6.81
CA LEU A 171 -2.40 -22.59 6.51
C LEU A 171 -2.99 -23.82 7.20
N PRO A 172 -2.85 -25.04 6.63
CA PRO A 172 -3.21 -26.26 7.34
C PRO A 172 -2.39 -26.47 8.61
N ALA A 173 -3.04 -26.98 9.66
CA ALA A 173 -2.45 -27.12 11.00
C ALA A 173 -1.07 -27.82 11.01
N HIS A 174 -0.87 -28.85 10.18
CA HIS A 174 0.40 -29.59 10.09
C HIS A 174 1.56 -28.77 9.50
N ILE A 175 1.29 -27.73 8.70
CA ILE A 175 2.31 -26.79 8.21
C ILE A 175 2.55 -25.69 9.24
N GLN A 176 1.49 -25.24 9.93
CA GLN A 176 1.62 -24.22 10.95
C GLN A 176 2.63 -24.62 12.02
N THR A 177 2.63 -25.91 12.44
CA THR A 177 3.52 -26.42 13.50
C THR A 177 4.98 -26.55 13.10
N LYS A 178 5.35 -26.29 11.83
CA LYS A 178 6.73 -26.46 11.39
C LYS A 178 7.68 -25.45 12.04
N PRO A 179 8.91 -25.86 12.41
CA PRO A 179 9.88 -24.97 13.05
C PRO A 179 10.18 -23.72 12.24
N GLU A 180 10.32 -23.81 10.92
CA GLU A 180 10.58 -22.63 10.08
C GLU A 180 9.42 -21.61 10.09
N ILE A 181 8.17 -22.09 10.17
CA ILE A 181 6.98 -21.25 10.21
C ILE A 181 6.84 -20.59 11.58
N GLN A 182 6.97 -21.38 12.64
CA GLN A 182 6.93 -20.88 14.01
C GLN A 182 8.05 -19.87 14.28
N LYS A 183 9.28 -20.17 13.85
CA LYS A 183 10.40 -19.23 13.96
C LYS A 183 10.13 -17.93 13.21
N ARG A 184 9.51 -18.00 12.03
CA ARG A 184 9.14 -16.80 11.27
C ARG A 184 8.12 -15.96 12.02
N VAL A 185 7.04 -16.56 12.49
CA VAL A 185 5.96 -15.87 13.20
C VAL A 185 6.44 -15.28 14.53
N ASN A 186 7.25 -16.03 15.30
CA ASN A 186 7.72 -15.62 16.64
C ASN A 186 8.72 -14.46 16.63
N MET A 187 9.34 -14.14 15.49
CA MET A 187 10.19 -12.94 15.38
C MET A 187 9.38 -11.65 15.18
N MET A 188 8.08 -11.75 14.88
CA MET A 188 7.21 -10.60 14.69
C MET A 188 6.28 -10.45 15.88
N ARG A 189 6.11 -9.21 16.34
CA ARG A 189 5.11 -8.88 17.35
C ARG A 189 3.80 -8.53 16.67
N PRO A 190 2.65 -9.01 17.17
CA PRO A 190 1.35 -8.55 16.71
C PRO A 190 1.23 -7.04 16.87
N GLY A 191 0.72 -6.36 15.84
CA GLY A 191 0.39 -4.95 15.93
C GLY A 191 -0.75 -4.71 16.91
N ARG A 192 -0.81 -3.50 17.46
CA ARG A 192 -1.83 -3.14 18.44
C ARG A 192 -3.17 -2.88 17.75
N GLY A 193 -4.25 -3.32 18.39
CA GLY A 193 -5.59 -2.91 18.01
C GLY A 193 -5.75 -1.39 18.13
N CYS A 194 -6.64 -0.80 17.33
CA CYS A 194 -6.97 0.61 17.44
C CYS A 194 -8.45 0.80 17.76
N LEU A 195 -8.75 1.85 18.52
CA LEU A 195 -10.08 2.44 18.59
C LEU A 195 -10.06 3.69 17.71
N LEU A 196 -10.95 3.75 16.73
CA LEU A 196 -11.16 4.93 15.90
C LEU A 196 -12.52 5.51 16.25
N VAL A 197 -12.55 6.79 16.57
CA VAL A 197 -13.80 7.52 16.85
C VAL A 197 -13.93 8.62 15.82
N PHE A 198 -14.92 8.50 14.95
CA PHE A 198 -15.31 9.53 14.00
C PHE A 198 -16.38 10.37 14.67
N SER A 199 -16.10 11.65 14.90
CA SER A 199 -17.05 12.59 15.51
C SER A 199 -17.31 13.74 14.54
N GLY A 200 -18.58 13.96 14.22
CA GLY A 200 -19.04 15.11 13.45
C GLY A 200 -19.66 16.15 14.39
N PHE A 201 -19.29 17.42 14.22
CA PHE A 201 -19.76 18.51 15.08
C PHE A 201 -20.51 19.56 14.24
N ASP A 202 -21.57 20.15 14.81
CA ASP A 202 -22.29 21.30 14.24
C ASP A 202 -21.66 22.61 14.71
N ALA A 203 -20.39 22.80 14.35
CA ALA A 203 -19.65 24.01 14.63
C ALA A 203 -18.40 24.10 13.74
N THR A 204 -17.91 25.30 13.55
CA THR A 204 -16.67 25.56 12.80
C THR A 204 -15.44 25.13 13.59
N GLN A 205 -14.32 24.90 12.90
CA GLN A 205 -13.05 24.52 13.52
C GLN A 205 -12.57 25.59 14.52
N GLU A 206 -12.79 26.87 14.19
CA GLU A 206 -12.45 28.04 15.01
C GLU A 206 -13.28 28.08 16.30
N GLU A 207 -14.58 27.80 16.22
CA GLU A 207 -15.47 27.76 17.39
C GLU A 207 -15.14 26.62 18.35
N LEU A 208 -14.70 25.49 17.80
CA LEU A 208 -14.35 24.30 18.58
C LEU A 208 -12.92 24.40 19.13
N GLY A 209 -12.10 25.32 18.60
CA GLY A 209 -10.67 25.44 18.94
C GLY A 209 -9.88 24.20 18.54
N ILE A 210 -10.36 23.44 17.55
CA ILE A 210 -9.74 22.21 17.08
C ILE A 210 -9.15 22.45 15.69
N ASN A 211 -7.90 22.04 15.50
CA ASN A 211 -7.33 21.96 14.17
C ASN A 211 -7.77 20.63 13.54
N SER A 212 -8.14 20.63 12.26
CA SER A 212 -8.43 19.38 11.52
C SER A 212 -7.17 18.52 11.41
N THR A 213 -6.94 17.67 12.41
CA THR A 213 -5.82 16.75 12.49
C THR A 213 -6.27 15.42 13.08
N ASN A 214 -5.69 14.33 12.58
CA ASN A 214 -5.83 13.02 13.22
C ASN A 214 -5.03 13.03 14.52
N THR A 215 -5.71 13.00 15.66
CA THR A 215 -5.06 12.92 16.97
C THR A 215 -4.92 11.47 17.38
N TRP A 216 -3.68 10.98 17.45
CA TRP A 216 -3.36 9.66 18.00
C TRP A 216 -3.09 9.80 19.50
N LEU A 217 -4.01 9.33 20.33
CA LEU A 217 -3.93 9.45 21.78
C LEU A 217 -3.57 8.09 22.39
N PHE A 218 -2.49 8.03 23.16
CA PHE A 218 -2.03 6.82 23.86
C PHE A 218 -1.78 7.11 25.35
N ASN A 219 -2.65 7.91 25.98
CA ASN A 219 -2.36 8.47 27.30
C ASN A 219 -2.80 7.58 28.47
N SER A 220 -3.70 6.61 28.24
CA SER A 220 -4.35 5.82 29.28
C SER A 220 -4.97 4.55 28.67
N ASN A 221 -5.10 3.49 29.48
CA ASN A 221 -5.87 2.28 29.13
C ASN A 221 -7.37 2.41 29.45
N ASP A 222 -7.76 3.41 30.24
CA ASP A 222 -9.16 3.76 30.49
C ASP A 222 -9.68 4.62 29.34
N MET A 223 -10.45 3.98 28.46
CA MET A 223 -11.01 4.60 27.27
C MET A 223 -12.22 5.48 27.61
N ASP A 224 -12.98 5.15 28.65
CA ASP A 224 -14.19 5.89 29.03
C ASP A 224 -13.82 7.28 29.57
N ALA A 225 -12.76 7.37 30.37
CA ALA A 225 -12.22 8.63 30.85
C ALA A 225 -11.72 9.54 29.70
N MET A 226 -11.21 8.96 28.61
CA MET A 226 -10.73 9.71 27.44
C MET A 226 -11.87 10.16 26.51
N LEU A 227 -13.02 9.49 26.55
CA LEU A 227 -14.20 9.79 25.71
C LEU A 227 -15.11 10.88 26.26
N VAL A 228 -14.85 11.39 27.47
CA VAL A 228 -15.57 12.55 28.03
C VAL A 228 -15.12 13.83 27.33
N LEU A 229 -15.54 13.99 26.08
CA LEU A 229 -15.37 15.23 25.34
C LEU A 229 -16.14 16.35 26.04
N LYS A 230 -15.45 17.44 26.37
CA LYS A 230 -16.03 18.64 27.01
C LYS A 230 -17.08 19.37 26.15
N GLN A 231 -17.38 18.88 24.94
CA GLN A 231 -18.20 19.55 23.92
C GLN A 231 -19.39 18.70 23.43
N LYS A 232 -19.98 17.86 24.31
CA LYS A 232 -21.12 16.97 23.96
C LYS A 232 -22.30 17.70 23.29
N ASN A 233 -22.53 18.97 23.61
CA ASN A 233 -23.67 19.74 23.11
C ASN A 233 -23.59 20.11 21.63
N LYS A 234 -22.42 19.96 20.99
CA LYS A 234 -22.21 20.27 19.56
C LYS A 234 -22.01 19.00 18.70
N LEU A 235 -22.09 17.82 19.31
CA LEU A 235 -21.86 16.54 18.63
C LEU A 235 -23.12 16.13 17.83
N VAL A 236 -22.97 16.03 16.51
CA VAL A 236 -24.06 15.65 15.58
C VAL A 236 -24.01 14.17 15.24
N PHE A 237 -22.81 13.61 15.22
CA PHE A 237 -22.59 12.24 14.79
C PHE A 237 -21.40 11.66 15.52
N GLN A 238 -21.51 10.39 15.91
CA GLN A 238 -20.39 9.63 16.43
C GLN A 238 -20.46 8.20 15.91
N GLU A 239 -19.39 7.76 15.26
CA GLU A 239 -19.18 6.37 14.87
C GLU A 239 -17.88 5.86 15.46
N VAL A 240 -17.92 4.64 15.97
CA VAL A 240 -16.81 4.02 16.68
C VAL A 240 -16.44 2.72 15.99
N CYS A 241 -15.19 2.61 15.58
CA CYS A 241 -14.60 1.37 15.15
C CYS A 241 -13.66 0.86 16.25
N THR A 242 -13.94 -0.34 16.75
CA THR A 242 -13.15 -1.00 17.80
C THR A 242 -12.19 -2.03 17.19
N PRO A 243 -11.21 -2.56 17.95
CA PRO A 243 -10.41 -3.69 17.49
C PRO A 243 -11.29 -4.89 17.08
N LEU A 244 -12.43 -5.10 17.74
CA LEU A 244 -13.38 -6.16 17.36
C LEU A 244 -14.02 -5.86 16.00
N SER A 245 -14.37 -4.60 15.74
CA SER A 245 -14.87 -4.15 14.43
C SER A 245 -13.84 -4.40 13.33
N ASN A 246 -12.57 -4.03 13.54
CA ASN A 246 -11.49 -4.30 12.57
C ASN A 246 -11.29 -5.81 12.33
N ALA A 247 -11.36 -6.62 13.38
CA ALA A 247 -11.25 -8.07 13.26
C ALA A 247 -12.43 -8.66 12.47
N TYR A 248 -13.64 -8.14 12.66
CA TYR A 248 -14.85 -8.60 11.99
C TYR A 248 -14.90 -8.17 10.51
N TYR A 249 -14.73 -6.88 10.21
CA TYR A 249 -14.88 -6.34 8.86
C TYR A 249 -13.67 -6.58 7.97
N LEU A 250 -12.45 -6.44 8.51
CA LEU A 250 -11.21 -6.53 7.74
C LEU A 250 -10.48 -7.87 7.92
N GLY A 251 -10.94 -8.71 8.85
CA GLY A 251 -10.22 -9.94 9.22
C GLY A 251 -8.88 -9.67 9.92
N SER A 252 -8.63 -8.45 10.40
CA SER A 252 -7.35 -8.06 11.00
C SER A 252 -7.01 -8.91 12.22
N HIS A 253 -5.77 -9.39 12.28
CA HIS A 253 -5.28 -10.09 13.47
C HIS A 253 -5.30 -9.16 14.69
N LEU A 254 -6.02 -9.56 15.74
CA LEU A 254 -6.23 -8.78 16.98
C LEU A 254 -6.79 -7.36 16.75
N GLY A 255 -7.47 -7.11 15.63
CA GLY A 255 -8.01 -5.78 15.30
C GLY A 255 -6.95 -4.74 14.92
N SER A 256 -5.72 -5.17 14.65
CA SER A 256 -4.59 -4.32 14.28
C SER A 256 -4.75 -3.69 12.90
N MET A 257 -4.37 -2.42 12.76
CA MET A 257 -4.28 -1.75 11.45
C MET A 257 -3.05 -2.18 10.67
N CYS A 258 -1.96 -2.51 11.37
CA CYS A 258 -0.65 -2.73 10.77
C CYS A 258 -0.23 -4.20 10.70
N SER A 259 -1.13 -5.15 11.03
CA SER A 259 -0.86 -6.59 11.17
C SER A 259 0.30 -6.87 12.13
N ALA A 260 1.56 -6.75 11.71
CA ALA A 260 2.74 -6.76 12.59
C ALA A 260 3.14 -5.37 13.10
N GLU A 261 3.61 -5.30 14.35
CA GLU A 261 4.10 -4.07 14.98
C GLU A 261 5.35 -3.55 14.24
N GLN A 262 5.51 -2.22 14.22
CA GLN A 262 6.66 -1.53 13.63
C GLN A 262 7.67 -1.18 14.72
N ASN A 263 8.24 -2.20 15.34
CA ASN A 263 9.26 -2.03 16.38
C ASN A 263 10.68 -2.21 15.80
N LEU A 264 11.71 -1.89 16.59
CA LEU A 264 13.11 -2.00 16.16
C LEU A 264 13.50 -3.44 15.82
N GLU A 265 12.95 -4.44 16.52
CA GLU A 265 13.25 -5.86 16.29
C GLU A 265 12.88 -6.28 14.86
N ARG A 266 11.76 -5.78 14.35
CA ARG A 266 11.33 -6.04 12.97
C ARG A 266 12.31 -5.55 11.91
N PHE A 267 13.05 -4.47 12.20
CA PHE A 267 14.01 -3.87 11.26
C PHE A 267 15.44 -4.38 11.46
N GLN A 268 15.65 -5.40 12.30
CA GLN A 268 16.91 -6.11 12.35
C GLN A 268 17.14 -6.90 11.06
N ALA A 269 18.41 -7.06 10.66
CA ALA A 269 18.79 -7.70 9.41
C ALA A 269 18.19 -9.13 9.27
N GLU A 270 18.17 -9.92 10.35
CA GLU A 270 17.59 -11.26 10.35
C GLU A 270 16.07 -11.22 10.13
N ALA A 271 15.36 -10.31 10.79
CA ALA A 271 13.92 -10.15 10.66
C ALA A 271 13.55 -9.70 9.23
N ILE A 272 14.28 -8.73 8.67
CA ILE A 272 14.09 -8.28 7.28
C ILE A 272 14.35 -9.44 6.30
N ALA A 273 15.47 -10.15 6.44
CA ALA A 273 15.83 -11.24 5.54
C ALA A 273 14.81 -12.39 5.58
N ARG A 274 14.22 -12.67 6.74
CA ARG A 274 13.20 -13.72 6.87
C ARG A 274 11.79 -13.25 6.54
N ASN A 275 11.55 -11.95 6.52
CA ASN A 275 10.26 -11.37 6.20
C ASN A 275 10.15 -10.93 4.73
N CYS A 276 10.84 -11.65 3.84
CA CYS A 276 10.74 -11.48 2.39
C CYS A 276 9.41 -11.98 1.83
N CYS A 277 9.13 -11.65 0.57
CA CYS A 277 7.95 -12.15 -0.16
C CYS A 277 7.92 -13.68 -0.23
N ASP A 278 9.07 -14.32 -0.41
CA ASP A 278 9.18 -15.78 -0.41
C ASP A 278 8.86 -16.36 0.97
N THR A 279 8.10 -17.44 0.98
CA THR A 279 7.81 -18.19 2.20
C THR A 279 8.44 -19.57 2.17
N PRO A 280 8.66 -20.21 3.33
CA PRO A 280 9.09 -21.61 3.37
C PRO A 280 8.07 -22.59 2.80
N VAL A 281 6.83 -22.14 2.57
CA VAL A 281 5.78 -22.92 1.92
C VAL A 281 5.85 -22.66 0.42
N LYS A 282 6.17 -23.70 -0.34
CA LYS A 282 6.28 -23.63 -1.81
C LYS A 282 4.96 -23.12 -2.39
N ASN A 283 5.07 -22.26 -3.40
CA ASN A 283 3.96 -21.62 -4.13
C ASN A 283 3.16 -20.57 -3.32
N LEU A 284 3.48 -20.35 -2.04
CA LEU A 284 2.88 -19.30 -1.22
C LEU A 284 3.85 -18.12 -1.06
N PHE A 285 3.38 -16.92 -1.38
CA PHE A 285 4.12 -15.66 -1.27
C PHE A 285 3.38 -14.69 -0.34
N LEU A 286 4.13 -13.83 0.35
CA LEU A 286 3.59 -12.71 1.10
C LEU A 286 3.71 -11.41 0.31
N SER A 287 2.75 -10.52 0.52
CA SER A 287 2.74 -9.18 -0.07
C SER A 287 2.28 -8.14 0.94
N GLY A 288 2.29 -6.88 0.50
CA GLY A 288 1.80 -5.73 1.25
C GLY A 288 2.66 -5.32 2.43
N GLN A 289 2.03 -4.71 3.42
CA GLN A 289 2.73 -3.93 4.45
C GLN A 289 3.60 -4.77 5.39
N ASP A 290 3.28 -6.05 5.58
CA ASP A 290 4.07 -6.91 6.44
C ASP A 290 5.45 -7.20 5.86
N VAL A 291 5.56 -7.32 4.53
CA VAL A 291 6.83 -7.58 3.84
C VAL A 291 7.77 -6.37 3.86
N PHE A 292 7.23 -5.15 3.85
CA PHE A 292 8.04 -3.93 3.72
C PHE A 292 7.90 -3.00 4.92
N SER A 293 6.82 -2.22 4.96
CA SER A 293 6.52 -1.29 6.07
C SER A 293 5.03 -0.95 6.08
N SER A 294 4.53 -0.41 7.19
CA SER A 294 3.14 0.00 7.36
C SER A 294 2.76 1.17 6.45
N GLY A 295 1.46 1.29 6.21
CA GLY A 295 0.88 2.41 5.47
C GLY A 295 0.84 2.17 3.97
N ILE A 296 0.19 3.09 3.25
CA ILE A 296 -0.15 2.94 1.82
C ILE A 296 1.11 2.77 0.97
N ALA A 297 2.14 3.60 1.20
CA ALA A 297 3.41 3.50 0.49
C ALA A 297 4.11 2.17 0.77
N GLY A 298 4.10 1.72 2.03
CA GLY A 298 4.75 0.46 2.38
C GLY A 298 4.03 -0.77 1.82
N ALA A 299 2.69 -0.76 1.82
CA ALA A 299 1.88 -1.78 1.16
C ALA A 299 2.11 -1.82 -0.36
N LEU A 300 2.21 -0.65 -1.01
CA LEU A 300 2.54 -0.53 -2.43
C LEU A 300 3.91 -1.18 -2.72
N HIS A 301 4.94 -0.82 -1.97
CA HIS A 301 6.29 -1.36 -2.17
C HIS A 301 6.37 -2.87 -1.88
N GLY A 302 5.67 -3.37 -0.86
CA GLY A 302 5.52 -4.80 -0.60
C GLY A 302 4.81 -5.54 -1.74
N GLY A 303 3.84 -4.89 -2.39
CA GLY A 303 3.21 -5.34 -3.62
C GLY A 303 4.18 -5.54 -4.78
N LEU A 304 5.00 -4.51 -5.05
CA LEU A 304 5.99 -4.53 -6.13
C LEU A 304 7.13 -5.51 -5.89
N LEU A 305 7.58 -5.65 -4.63
CA LEU A 305 8.57 -6.66 -4.27
C LEU A 305 8.01 -8.07 -4.51
N CYS A 306 6.77 -8.32 -4.09
CA CYS A 306 6.13 -9.62 -4.32
C CYS A 306 5.99 -9.94 -5.80
N ALA A 307 5.53 -8.99 -6.60
CA ALA A 307 5.45 -9.16 -8.05
C ALA A 307 6.84 -9.45 -8.65
N SER A 308 7.88 -8.75 -8.17
CA SER A 308 9.24 -8.97 -8.65
C SER A 308 9.77 -10.36 -8.31
N THR A 309 9.48 -10.86 -7.11
CA THR A 309 9.82 -12.21 -6.67
C THR A 309 9.11 -13.28 -7.50
N VAL A 310 7.79 -13.14 -7.68
CA VAL A 310 6.97 -14.09 -8.44
C VAL A 310 7.39 -14.15 -9.91
N LEU A 311 7.62 -12.99 -10.53
CA LEU A 311 8.04 -12.89 -11.94
C LEU A 311 9.53 -13.17 -12.14
N LYS A 312 10.32 -13.26 -11.07
CA LYS A 312 11.80 -13.29 -11.09
C LYS A 312 12.39 -12.14 -11.92
N HIS A 313 11.77 -10.97 -11.84
CA HIS A 313 12.12 -9.78 -12.62
C HIS A 313 12.02 -8.53 -11.77
N ILE A 314 12.93 -7.55 -11.93
CA ILE A 314 12.91 -6.32 -11.12
C ILE A 314 11.92 -5.33 -11.73
N VAL A 315 10.65 -5.43 -11.35
CA VAL A 315 9.54 -4.61 -11.88
C VAL A 315 9.75 -3.10 -11.68
N TYR A 316 10.53 -2.71 -10.67
CA TYR A 316 10.90 -1.30 -10.45
C TYR A 316 11.57 -0.66 -11.66
N ILE A 317 12.43 -1.42 -12.37
CA ILE A 317 13.12 -0.93 -13.56
C ILE A 317 12.11 -0.70 -14.69
N ASP A 318 11.17 -1.63 -14.87
CA ASP A 318 10.12 -1.50 -15.89
C ASP A 318 9.24 -0.29 -15.63
N LEU A 319 8.84 -0.06 -14.38
CA LEU A 319 8.05 1.10 -13.99
C LEU A 319 8.80 2.40 -14.24
N LEU A 320 10.11 2.46 -13.97
CA LEU A 320 10.95 3.61 -14.28
C LEU A 320 11.03 3.86 -15.79
N MET A 321 11.24 2.81 -16.57
CA MET A 321 11.31 2.88 -18.04
C MET A 321 9.95 3.29 -18.64
N LEU A 322 8.85 2.75 -18.12
CA LEU A 322 7.49 3.08 -18.52
C LEU A 322 7.17 4.55 -18.19
N LYS A 323 7.53 5.03 -17.00
CA LYS A 323 7.39 6.44 -16.62
C LYS A 323 8.13 7.36 -17.58
N LYS A 324 9.37 7.00 -17.96
CA LYS A 324 10.15 7.74 -18.97
C LYS A 324 9.46 7.75 -20.34
N LYS A 325 8.97 6.60 -20.82
CA LYS A 325 8.23 6.48 -22.08
C LYS A 325 6.94 7.32 -22.08
N LEU A 326 6.16 7.28 -21.00
CA LEU A 326 4.93 8.05 -20.85
C LEU A 326 5.19 9.55 -20.80
N LYS A 327 6.26 10.00 -20.12
CA LYS A 327 6.68 11.41 -20.15
C LYS A 327 7.04 11.87 -21.55
N ARG A 328 7.79 11.05 -22.31
CA ARG A 328 8.13 11.35 -23.72
C ARG A 328 6.89 11.44 -24.61
N LYS A 329 5.94 10.50 -24.49
CA LYS A 329 4.67 10.54 -25.23
C LYS A 329 3.81 11.76 -24.90
N LYS A 330 3.76 12.16 -23.62
CA LYS A 330 3.07 13.40 -23.22
C LYS A 330 3.74 14.63 -23.81
N ALA A 331 5.07 14.69 -23.83
CA ALA A 331 5.81 15.80 -24.44
C ALA A 331 5.57 15.86 -25.96
N SER A 332 5.66 14.73 -26.67
CA SER A 332 5.41 14.69 -28.11
C SER A 332 3.96 15.00 -28.48
N GLY A 333 2.98 14.53 -27.70
CA GLY A 333 1.57 14.84 -27.90
C GLY A 333 1.21 16.30 -27.58
N ALA A 334 1.92 16.92 -26.63
CA ALA A 334 1.79 18.36 -26.36
C ALA A 334 2.37 19.18 -27.51
N ASP A 335 3.54 18.80 -28.04
CA ASP A 335 4.14 19.45 -29.22
C ASP A 335 3.24 19.32 -30.47
N GLU A 336 2.59 18.18 -30.64
CA GLU A 336 1.68 17.93 -31.76
C GLU A 336 0.35 18.71 -31.62
N GLN A 337 -0.14 18.91 -30.40
CA GLN A 337 -1.29 19.79 -30.13
C GLN A 337 -0.96 21.28 -30.29
N VAL A 338 0.26 21.71 -29.96
CA VAL A 338 0.74 23.09 -30.18
C VAL A 338 0.87 23.37 -31.68
N LYS A 339 1.44 22.42 -32.46
CA LYS A 339 1.53 22.54 -33.93
C LYS A 339 0.18 22.56 -34.66
N LYS A 340 -0.88 22.00 -34.08
CA LYS A 340 -2.25 22.05 -34.64
C LYS A 340 -3.02 23.34 -34.29
N ARG A 341 -2.49 24.16 -33.38
CA ARG A 341 -3.09 25.44 -32.95
C ARG A 341 -2.39 26.67 -33.55
N LEU A 342 -1.29 26.46 -34.27
CA LEU A 342 -0.57 27.46 -35.07
C LEU A 342 -0.91 27.28 -36.54
#